data_AF-A0A2I1DIH5-F1
#
_entry.id   AF-A0A2I1DIH5-F1
#
_cell.length_a   1.000
_cell.length_b   1.000
_cell.length_c   1.000
_cell.angle_alpha   90.00
_cell.angle_beta   90.00
_cell.angle_gamma   90.00
#
_symmetry.space_group_name_H-M   'P 1'
#
loop_
_entity.id
_entity.type
_entity.pdbx_description
1 polymer ?
#
loop_
_entity_poly.entity_id
_entity_poly.type
_entity_poly.pdbx_seq_one_letter_code
_entity_poly.pdbx_strand_id
1 'polypeptide(L)' 'MATSAERMRKKRAKDQQLVLSNGDNALLSDAALIEQLGIAYRNVRRGQSNTVLLGLLQEVAARSALSGVVL' A
#
# COMPACT_ATOMS: atom_id res chain seq x y z
N MET A 1 23.34 23.47 17.82
CA MET A 1 23.36 22.01 17.53
C MET A 1 21.93 21.50 17.61
N ALA A 2 21.38 20.95 16.53
CA ALA A 2 19.99 20.46 16.52
C ALA A 2 19.86 19.22 17.41
N THR A 3 18.84 19.20 18.27
CA THR A 3 18.60 18.09 19.20
C THR A 3 18.14 16.83 18.44
N SER A 4 18.32 15.64 19.02
CA SER A 4 17.94 14.37 18.37
C SER A 4 16.45 14.35 17.95
N ALA A 5 15.60 15.03 18.72
CA ALA A 5 14.16 15.16 18.45
C ALA A 5 13.86 15.99 17.18
N GLU A 6 14.61 17.06 16.92
CA GLU A 6 14.44 17.86 15.68
C GLU A 6 14.89 17.08 14.44
N ARG A 7 15.96 16.28 14.56
CA ARG A 7 16.42 15.42 13.47
C ARG A 7 15.39 14.34 13.13
N MET A 8 14.75 13.76 14.15
CA MET A 8 13.66 12.79 13.98
C MET A 8 12.42 13.39 13.34
N ARG A 9 12.03 14.63 13.72
CA ARG A 9 10.90 15.33 13.08
C ARG A 9 11.19 15.66 11.62
N LYS A 10 12.39 16.17 11.32
CA LYS A 10 12.80 16.43 9.93
C LYS A 10 12.89 15.15 9.09
N LYS A 11 13.38 14.05 9.68
CA LYS A 11 13.40 12.74 9.03
C LYS A 11 11.99 12.25 8.71
N ARG A 12 11.06 12.28 9.69
CA ARG A 12 9.66 11.90 9.45
C ARG A 12 8.97 12.79 8.42
N ALA A 13 9.18 14.09 8.48
CA ALA A 13 8.62 15.02 7.50
C ALA A 13 9.16 14.72 6.09
N LYS A 14 10.46 14.43 5.97
CA LYS A 14 11.09 14.04 4.70
C LYS A 14 10.60 12.68 4.20
N ASP A 15 10.47 11.69 5.07
CA ASP A 15 9.98 10.35 4.74
C ASP A 15 8.51 10.41 4.32
N GLN A 16 7.70 11.19 5.03
CA GLN A 16 6.29 11.43 4.70
C GLN A 16 6.14 12.22 3.40
N GLN A 17 7.03 13.19 3.16
CA GLN A 17 7.10 13.88 1.88
C GLN A 17 7.59 12.98 0.76
N LEU A 18 8.44 11.97 1.01
CA LEU A 18 8.84 10.98 0.01
C LEU A 18 7.68 10.04 -0.36
N VAL A 19 6.91 9.61 0.64
CA VAL A 19 5.66 8.83 0.45
C VAL A 19 4.63 9.63 -0.35
N LEU A 20 4.61 10.96 -0.22
CA LEU A 20 3.64 11.83 -0.90
C LEU A 20 4.14 12.44 -2.23
N SER A 21 5.45 12.68 -2.38
CA SER A 21 6.04 13.41 -3.52
C SER A 21 6.74 12.52 -4.55
N ASN A 22 6.99 11.24 -4.24
CA ASN A 22 7.41 10.23 -5.23
C ASN A 22 6.27 9.25 -5.53
N GLY A 23 5.02 9.70 -5.42
CA GLY A 23 3.87 8.99 -5.96
C GLY A 23 3.89 9.04 -7.49
N ASP A 24 4.93 8.48 -8.11
CA ASP A 24 4.67 7.67 -9.28
C ASP A 24 3.47 6.82 -8.90
N ASN A 25 2.44 6.83 -9.74
CA ASN A 25 1.41 5.81 -9.72
C ASN A 25 2.08 4.47 -10.07
N ALA A 26 2.99 3.99 -9.22
CA ALA A 26 3.57 2.68 -9.26
C ALA A 26 2.44 1.74 -8.87
N LEU A 27 1.54 1.54 -9.82
CA LEU A 27 0.59 0.45 -9.83
C LEU A 27 1.41 -0.79 -9.46
N LEU A 28 1.01 -1.47 -8.38
CA LEU A 28 1.67 -2.69 -7.96
C LEU A 28 1.76 -3.61 -9.18
N SER A 29 2.87 -4.32 -9.40
CA SER A 29 2.83 -5.42 -10.36
C SER A 29 1.77 -6.43 -9.91
N ASP A 30 1.20 -7.23 -10.82
CA ASP A 30 0.17 -8.20 -10.44
C ASP A 30 0.68 -9.17 -9.35
N ALA A 31 1.95 -9.56 -9.43
CA ALA A 31 2.60 -10.38 -8.40
C ALA A 31 2.62 -9.68 -7.03
N ALA A 32 3.00 -8.39 -6.98
CA ALA A 32 3.02 -7.62 -5.74
C ALA A 32 1.60 -7.40 -5.19
N LEU A 33 0.61 -7.18 -6.06
CA LEU A 33 -0.80 -7.03 -5.67
C LEU A 33 -1.33 -8.31 -5.00
N ILE A 34 -1.07 -9.47 -5.59
CA ILE A 34 -1.47 -10.77 -5.03
C ILE A 34 -0.76 -11.06 -3.71
N GLU A 35 0.54 -10.73 -3.61
CA GLU A 35 1.29 -10.87 -2.36
C GLU A 35 0.70 -10.02 -1.24
N GLN A 36 0.42 -8.74 -1.52
CA GLN A 36 -0.20 -7.82 -0.56
C GLN A 36 -1.59 -8.31 -0.14
N LEU A 37 -2.38 -8.84 -1.07
CA LEU A 37 -3.70 -9.41 -0.77
C LEU A 37 -3.60 -10.62 0.17
N GLY A 38 -2.61 -11.50 -0.07
CA GLY A 38 -2.33 -12.64 0.81
C GLY A 38 -1.88 -12.23 2.21
N ILE A 39 -1.00 -11.23 2.33
CA ILE A 39 -0.61 -10.65 3.62
C ILE A 39 -1.83 -10.04 4.32
N ALA A 40 -2.61 -9.27 3.58
CA ALA A 40 -3.74 -8.55 4.11
C ALA A 40 -4.81 -9.49 4.68
N TYR A 41 -5.12 -10.57 3.95
CA TYR A 41 -6.03 -11.61 4.38
C TYR A 41 -5.54 -12.34 5.64
N ARG A 42 -4.24 -12.67 5.72
CA ARG A 42 -3.67 -13.30 6.94
C ARG A 42 -3.83 -12.41 8.17
N ASN A 43 -3.66 -11.10 8.02
CA ASN A 43 -3.83 -10.15 9.12
C ASN A 43 -5.29 -10.09 9.59
N VAL A 44 -6.26 -10.07 8.66
CA VAL A 44 -7.70 -10.15 8.99
C VAL A 44 -8.03 -11.45 9.72
N ARG A 45 -7.49 -12.59 9.26
CA ARG A 45 -7.67 -13.90 9.92
C ARG A 45 -7.09 -13.94 11.33
N ARG A 46 -6.09 -13.10 11.63
CA ARG A 46 -5.50 -12.92 12.97
C ARG A 46 -6.27 -11.91 13.83
N GLY A 47 -7.42 -11.40 13.37
CA GLY A 47 -8.24 -10.43 14.08
C GLY A 47 -7.72 -8.99 13.98
N GLN A 48 -6.73 -8.72 13.12
CA GLN A 48 -6.25 -7.37 12.89
C GLN A 48 -7.18 -6.65 11.91
N SER A 49 -7.53 -5.40 12.23
CA SER A 49 -8.23 -4.54 11.28
C SER A 49 -7.34 -4.31 10.06
N ASN A 50 -7.91 -4.48 8.87
CA ASN A 50 -7.17 -4.25 7.64
C ASN A 50 -8.02 -3.48 6.63
N THR A 51 -8.01 -2.16 6.78
CA THR A 51 -8.71 -1.20 5.91
C THR A 51 -8.20 -1.23 4.48
N VAL A 52 -7.00 -1.76 4.23
CA VAL A 52 -6.35 -1.80 2.91
C VAL A 52 -6.87 -2.95 2.05
N LEU A 53 -7.41 -4.02 2.67
CA LEU A 53 -7.87 -5.21 1.94
C LEU A 53 -8.95 -4.90 0.90
N LEU A 54 -9.90 -4.02 1.24
CA LEU A 54 -10.97 -3.63 0.32
C LEU A 54 -10.42 -2.89 -0.91
N GLY A 55 -9.43 -2.01 -0.72
CA GLY A 55 -8.78 -1.30 -1.82
C GLY A 55 -8.03 -2.24 -2.76
N LEU A 56 -7.31 -3.24 -2.21
CA LEU A 56 -6.62 -4.25 -3.00
C LEU A 56 -7.60 -5.11 -3.82
N LEU A 57 -8.75 -5.48 -3.25
CA LEU A 57 -9.78 -6.24 -3.96
C LEU A 57 -10.41 -5.43 -5.10
N GLN A 58 -10.66 -4.13 -4.89
CA GLN A 58 -11.16 -3.23 -5.92
C GLN A 58 -10.15 -3.08 -7.07
N GLU A 59 -8.86 -3.01 -6.76
CA GLU A 59 -7.80 -2.94 -7.77
C GLU A 59 -7.70 -4.24 -8.60
N VAL A 60 -7.80 -5.41 -7.96
CA VAL A 60 -7.87 -6.69 -8.67
C VAL A 60 -9.08 -6.73 -9.60
N ALA A 61 -10.27 -6.37 -9.11
CA ALA A 61 -11.49 -6.36 -9.91
C ALA A 61 -11.39 -5.41 -11.12
N ALA A 62 -10.81 -4.22 -10.91
CA ALA A 62 -10.58 -3.26 -11.99
C ALA A 62 -9.64 -3.83 -13.06
N ARG A 63 -8.54 -4.48 -12.67
CA ARG A 63 -7.58 -5.11 -13.61
C ARG A 63 -8.19 -6.31 -14.35
N SER A 64 -8.99 -7.13 -13.68
CA SER A 64 -9.71 -8.25 -14.31
C SER A 64 -10.75 -7.77 -15.32
N ALA A 65 -11.51 -6.73 -14.99
CA ALA A 65 -12.48 -6.12 -15.90
C ALA A 65 -11.80 -5.50 -17.13
N LEU A 66 -10.64 -4.85 -16.95
CA LEU A 66 -9.81 -4.33 -18.04
C LEU A 66 -9.21 -5.44 -18.92
N SER A 67 -8.98 -6.63 -18.36
CA SER A 67 -8.41 -7.78 -19.06
C SER A 67 -9.43 -8.52 -19.94
N GLY A 68 -10.73 -8.22 -19.83
CA GLY A 68 -11.80 -8.88 -20.61
C GLY A 68 -12.00 -10.36 -20.30
N VAL A 69 -11.28 -10.90 -19.30
CA VAL A 69 -11.44 -12.28 -18.81
C VAL A 69 -12.61 -12.28 -17.84
N VAL A 70 -13.77 -12.71 -18.33
CA VAL A 70 -14.93 -13.04 -17.48
C VAL A 70 -14.60 -14.38 -16.81
N LEU A 71 -14.51 -14.36 -15.47
CA LEU A 71 -14.41 -15.58 -14.64
C LEU A 71 -15.69 -16.40 -14.70
#